data_AF-A0AAW8Q096-F1
#
_entry.id   AF-A0AAW8Q096-F1
#
_cell.length_a   1.000
_cell.length_b   1.000
_cell.length_c   1.000
_cell.angle_alpha   90.00
_cell.angle_beta   90.00
_cell.angle_gamma   90.00
#
_symmetry.space_group_name_H-M   'P 1'
#
loop_
_entity.id
_entity.type
_entity.pdbx_description
1 polymer ?
#
loop_
_entity_poly.entity_id
_entity_poly.type
_entity_poly.pdbx_seq_one_letter_code
_entity_poly.pdbx_strand_id
1 'polypeptide(L)'
;MSNRTVAAKWRDNGEPDPHNNDYNEGLGNLAYGHLSDKVIAELTEDLGHQGLSSIGFRMGAKDRIRWLSRRVVEVCPPEKVEEVETQRSQLPMGDLTDDEMANATINLGDNLKDGKDYLKAGKARILWLSNLYKEMQP
;
A
#
# COMPACT_ATOMS: atom_id res chain seq x y z
N MET A 1 7.12 22.17 -6.39
CA MET A 1 7.05 20.70 -6.28
C MET A 1 5.57 20.35 -6.18
N SER A 2 5.13 19.32 -6.89
CA SER A 2 3.75 18.85 -6.79
C SER A 2 3.50 18.38 -5.35
N ASN A 3 2.53 18.97 -4.64
CA ASN A 3 2.19 18.58 -3.25
C ASN A 3 1.29 17.33 -3.20
N ARG A 4 1.23 16.55 -4.28
CA ARG A 4 0.38 15.37 -4.43
C ARG A 4 1.21 14.18 -4.90
N THR A 5 0.81 13.00 -4.43
CA THR A 5 1.41 11.73 -4.83
C THR A 5 0.32 10.86 -5.43
N VAL A 6 0.47 10.46 -6.69
CA VAL A 6 -0.47 9.60 -7.40
C VAL A 6 -0.51 8.19 -6.81
N ALA A 7 -1.60 7.45 -7.06
CA ALA A 7 -1.72 6.06 -6.60
C ALA A 7 -0.66 5.15 -7.23
N ALA A 8 -0.44 5.29 -8.55
CA ALA A 8 0.59 4.58 -9.30
C ALA A 8 0.99 5.36 -10.55
N LYS A 9 2.29 5.43 -10.84
CA LYS A 9 2.83 6.17 -11.99
C LYS A 9 2.35 5.62 -13.33
N TRP A 10 2.32 4.29 -13.50
CA TRP A 10 1.87 3.66 -14.74
C TRP A 10 0.45 4.09 -15.10
N ARG A 11 -0.43 4.18 -14.10
CA ARG A 11 -1.82 4.59 -14.31
C ARG A 11 -1.94 6.04 -14.74
N ASP A 12 -1.21 6.93 -14.07
CA ASP A 12 -1.20 8.38 -14.38
C ASP A 12 -0.62 8.64 -15.78
N ASN A 13 0.38 7.85 -16.17
CA ASN A 13 0.99 7.91 -17.50
C ASN A 13 0.15 7.23 -18.60
N GLY A 14 -0.97 6.57 -18.27
CA GLY A 14 -1.76 5.80 -19.23
C GLY A 14 -1.08 4.52 -19.74
N GLU A 15 -0.12 3.99 -18.97
CA GLU A 15 0.59 2.74 -19.26
C GLU A 15 -0.24 1.51 -18.83
N PRO A 16 0.00 0.34 -19.42
CA PRO A 16 -0.62 -0.91 -18.97
C PRO A 16 -0.27 -1.25 -17.51
N ASP A 17 -1.18 -1.91 -16.80
CA ASP A 17 -0.91 -2.41 -15.44
C ASP A 17 0.24 -3.44 -15.47
N PRO A 18 1.39 -3.17 -14.82
CA PRO A 18 2.53 -4.08 -14.80
C PRO A 18 2.27 -5.35 -13.98
N HIS A 19 1.12 -5.45 -13.31
CA HIS A 19 0.72 -6.60 -12.50
C HIS A 19 -0.35 -7.45 -13.17
N ASN A 20 -0.60 -7.28 -14.47
CA ASN A 20 -1.55 -8.11 -15.24
C ASN A 20 -2.95 -8.21 -14.61
N ASN A 21 -3.39 -7.20 -13.86
CA ASN A 21 -4.64 -7.21 -13.08
C ASN A 21 -4.71 -8.23 -11.93
N ASP A 22 -3.58 -8.76 -11.45
CA ASP A 22 -3.51 -9.73 -10.33
C ASP A 22 -4.21 -9.21 -9.05
N TYR A 23 -4.28 -7.89 -8.89
CA TYR A 23 -4.88 -7.23 -7.72
C TYR A 23 -6.36 -6.86 -7.92
N ASN A 24 -6.98 -7.22 -9.04
CA ASN A 24 -8.41 -6.95 -9.28
C ASN A 24 -9.30 -7.99 -8.59
N GLU A 25 -8.77 -9.16 -8.28
CA GLU A 25 -9.50 -10.27 -7.65
C GLU A 25 -9.78 -10.05 -6.15
N GLY A 26 -10.40 -11.04 -5.51
CA GLY A 26 -10.69 -11.00 -4.07
C GLY A 26 -9.44 -11.21 -3.20
N LEU A 27 -9.54 -10.84 -1.92
CA LEU A 27 -8.46 -11.02 -0.94
C LEU A 27 -7.91 -12.45 -0.87
N GLY A 28 -8.71 -13.48 -1.20
CA GLY A 28 -8.32 -14.89 -1.09
C GLY A 28 -7.09 -15.30 -1.92
N ASN A 29 -6.72 -14.52 -2.94
CA ASN A 29 -5.56 -14.79 -3.79
C ASN A 29 -4.30 -14.03 -3.35
N LEU A 30 -4.38 -13.23 -2.28
CA LEU A 30 -3.25 -12.48 -1.75
C LEU A 30 -2.51 -13.26 -0.65
N ALA A 31 -1.22 -12.99 -0.48
CA ALA A 31 -0.49 -13.47 0.69
C ALA A 31 -1.18 -12.98 1.98
N TYR A 32 -1.51 -13.92 2.87
CA TYR A 32 -2.28 -13.66 4.09
C TYR A 32 -3.63 -12.96 3.85
N GLY A 33 -4.28 -13.23 2.72
CA GLY A 33 -5.59 -12.69 2.35
C GLY A 33 -6.70 -12.90 3.38
N HIS A 34 -6.62 -13.98 4.16
CA HIS A 34 -7.55 -14.32 5.22
C HIS A 34 -7.42 -13.42 6.47
N LEU A 35 -6.34 -12.66 6.61
CA LEU A 35 -6.15 -11.70 7.70
C LEU A 35 -6.81 -10.36 7.39
N SER A 36 -7.31 -9.69 8.43
CA SER A 36 -7.86 -8.34 8.30
C SER A 36 -6.78 -7.31 8.00
N ASP A 37 -7.17 -6.15 7.42
CA ASP A 37 -6.25 -5.04 7.11
C ASP A 37 -5.46 -4.60 8.35
N LYS A 38 -6.13 -4.53 9.51
CA LYS A 38 -5.50 -4.15 10.78
C LYS A 38 -4.43 -5.16 11.19
N VAL A 39 -4.76 -6.46 11.13
CA VAL A 39 -3.84 -7.52 11.57
C VAL A 39 -2.62 -7.58 10.66
N ILE A 40 -2.78 -7.50 9.33
CA ILE A 40 -1.61 -7.51 8.43
C ILE A 40 -0.75 -6.25 8.62
N ALA A 41 -1.36 -5.09 8.88
CA ALA A 41 -0.63 -3.86 9.17
C ALA A 41 0.19 -3.94 10.48
N GLU A 42 -0.37 -4.55 11.54
CA GLU A 42 0.34 -4.80 12.80
C GLU A 42 1.50 -5.78 12.61
N LEU A 43 1.26 -6.93 11.96
CA LEU A 43 2.30 -7.94 11.68
C LEU A 43 3.45 -7.38 10.83
N THR A 44 3.15 -6.44 9.92
CA THR A 44 4.16 -5.77 9.08
C THR A 44 5.19 -5.02 9.92
N GLU A 45 4.75 -4.26 10.92
CA GLU A 45 5.67 -3.52 11.80
C GLU A 45 6.35 -4.43 12.82
N ASP A 46 5.56 -5.27 13.50
CA ASP A 46 6.03 -6.06 14.64
C ASP A 46 6.98 -7.18 14.23
N LEU A 47 6.71 -7.82 13.08
CA LEU A 47 7.44 -9.02 12.65
C LEU A 47 8.19 -8.81 11.34
N GLY A 48 7.86 -7.78 10.54
CA GLY A 48 8.44 -7.56 9.21
C GLY A 48 9.97 -7.37 9.18
N HIS A 49 10.59 -7.08 10.32
CA HIS A 49 12.03 -6.80 10.44
C HIS A 49 12.88 -8.00 10.88
N GLN A 50 12.31 -9.21 10.97
CA GLN A 50 13.00 -10.39 11.50
C GLN A 50 13.82 -11.18 10.46
N GLY A 51 14.36 -10.55 9.42
CA GLY A 51 15.16 -11.25 8.41
C GLY A 51 14.31 -12.08 7.44
N LEU A 52 14.92 -13.12 6.85
CA LEU A 52 14.25 -13.99 5.87
C LEU A 52 12.98 -14.67 6.42
N SER A 53 12.88 -14.91 7.73
CA SER A 53 11.69 -15.49 8.34
C SER A 53 10.46 -14.57 8.30
N SER A 54 10.65 -13.26 8.10
CA SER A 54 9.57 -12.27 8.02
C SER A 54 9.08 -11.96 6.60
N ILE A 55 9.69 -12.57 5.57
CA ILE A 55 9.38 -12.23 4.17
C ILE A 55 7.90 -12.42 3.84
N GLY A 56 7.25 -13.41 4.46
CA GLY A 56 5.82 -13.63 4.32
C GLY A 56 4.97 -12.44 4.76
N PHE A 57 5.27 -11.84 5.91
CA PHE A 57 4.53 -10.67 6.40
C PHE A 57 4.74 -9.45 5.49
N ARG A 58 5.95 -9.26 4.99
CA ARG A 58 6.27 -8.20 4.03
C ARG A 58 5.58 -8.41 2.67
N MET A 59 5.49 -9.65 2.19
CA MET A 59 4.71 -10.00 1.01
C MET A 59 3.22 -9.71 1.21
N GLY A 60 2.65 -10.11 2.34
CA GLY A 60 1.25 -9.81 2.66
C GLY A 60 0.97 -8.31 2.74
N ALA A 61 1.91 -7.53 3.30
CA ALA A 61 1.82 -6.08 3.33
C ALA A 61 1.83 -5.46 1.92
N LYS A 62 2.79 -5.86 1.08
CA LYS A 62 2.90 -5.46 -0.33
C LYS A 62 1.61 -5.74 -1.09
N ASP A 63 1.10 -6.96 -0.99
CA ASP A 63 -0.14 -7.34 -1.68
C ASP A 63 -1.33 -6.54 -1.16
N ARG A 64 -1.41 -6.32 0.15
CA ARG A 64 -2.50 -5.54 0.75
C ARG A 64 -2.49 -4.09 0.30
N ILE A 65 -1.32 -3.43 0.25
CA ILE A 65 -1.19 -2.05 -0.22
C ILE A 65 -1.68 -1.94 -1.67
N ARG A 66 -1.26 -2.85 -2.54
CA ARG A 66 -1.66 -2.85 -3.95
C ARG A 66 -3.14 -3.10 -4.12
N TRP A 67 -3.68 -4.11 -3.45
CA TRP A 67 -5.11 -4.41 -3.50
C TRP A 67 -5.96 -3.25 -3.00
N LEU A 68 -5.67 -2.71 -1.81
CA LEU A 68 -6.42 -1.59 -1.25
C LEU A 68 -6.32 -0.33 -2.13
N SER A 69 -5.15 -0.04 -2.69
CA SER A 69 -4.96 1.09 -3.61
C SER A 69 -5.88 0.98 -4.83
N ARG A 70 -6.08 -0.23 -5.37
CA ARG A 70 -6.94 -0.47 -6.54
C ARG A 70 -8.40 -0.29 -6.17
N ARG A 71 -8.81 -0.86 -5.03
CA ARG A 71 -10.14 -0.69 -4.47
C ARG A 71 -10.47 0.77 -4.20
N VAL A 72 -9.54 1.54 -3.63
CA VAL A 72 -9.71 2.99 -3.41
C VAL A 72 -9.92 3.71 -4.74
N VAL A 73 -9.09 3.46 -5.75
CA VAL A 73 -9.27 4.17 -7.04
C VAL A 73 -10.57 3.81 -7.74
N GLU A 74 -11.05 2.58 -7.61
CA GLU A 74 -12.34 2.16 -8.18
C GLU A 74 -13.53 2.90 -7.55
N VAL A 75 -13.47 3.21 -6.26
CA VAL A 75 -14.58 3.87 -5.54
C VAL A 75 -14.36 5.37 -5.34
N CYS A 76 -13.14 5.87 -5.51
CA CYS A 76 -12.82 7.28 -5.32
C CYS A 76 -13.48 8.11 -6.43
N PRO A 77 -14.38 9.04 -6.09
CA PRO A 77 -15.02 9.86 -7.09
C PRO A 77 -14.01 10.86 -7.69
N PRO A 78 -14.15 11.26 -8.96
CA PRO A 78 -13.18 12.11 -9.66
C PRO A 78 -12.86 13.42 -8.92
N GLU A 79 -13.85 14.04 -8.29
CA GLU A 79 -13.70 15.29 -7.53
C GLU A 79 -12.85 15.16 -6.26
N LYS A 80 -12.65 13.94 -5.74
CA LYS A 80 -11.82 13.68 -4.54
C LYS A 80 -10.40 13.25 -4.86
N VAL A 81 -10.06 12.97 -6.13
CA VAL A 81 -8.76 12.40 -6.50
C VAL A 81 -7.61 13.29 -6.02
N GLU A 82 -7.67 14.60 -6.28
CA GLU A 82 -6.61 15.53 -5.86
C GLU A 82 -6.47 15.60 -4.33
N GLU A 83 -7.58 15.57 -3.60
CA GLU A 83 -7.59 15.55 -2.14
C GLU A 83 -6.89 14.27 -1.62
N VAL A 84 -7.28 13.10 -2.13
CA VAL A 84 -6.70 11.80 -1.76
C VAL A 84 -5.20 11.76 -2.03
N GLU A 85 -4.76 12.29 -3.18
CA GLU A 85 -3.35 12.33 -3.53
C GLU A 85 -2.55 13.32 -2.69
N THR A 86 -3.17 14.42 -2.27
CA THR A 86 -2.58 15.35 -1.30
C THR A 86 -2.49 14.71 0.08
N GLN A 87 -3.51 13.98 0.54
CA GLN A 87 -3.45 13.24 1.80
C GLN A 87 -2.36 12.16 1.76
N ARG A 88 -2.24 11.42 0.64
CA ARG A 88 -1.17 10.42 0.44
C ARG A 88 0.22 11.04 0.60
N SER A 89 0.44 12.25 0.07
CA SER A 89 1.73 12.94 0.14
C SER A 89 2.13 13.34 1.56
N GLN A 90 1.18 13.43 2.49
CA GLN A 90 1.42 13.74 3.91
C GLN A 90 1.68 12.51 4.79
N LEU A 91 1.52 11.29 4.25
CA LEU A 91 1.85 10.07 4.99
C LEU A 91 3.37 9.90 5.15
N PRO A 92 3.83 9.04 6.09
CA PRO A 92 5.24 8.63 6.11
C PRO A 92 5.67 8.07 4.75
N MET A 93 6.82 8.54 4.24
CA MET A 93 7.29 8.27 2.87
C MET A 93 6.20 8.59 1.82
N GLY A 94 5.51 9.72 2.02
CA GLY A 94 4.39 10.17 1.20
C GLY A 94 4.78 10.53 -0.22
N ASP A 95 6.06 10.73 -0.51
CA ASP A 95 6.62 10.89 -1.85
C ASP A 95 6.54 9.60 -2.70
N LEU A 96 6.36 8.44 -2.06
CA LEU A 96 6.19 7.17 -2.74
C LEU A 96 4.71 6.91 -3.11
N THR A 97 4.49 6.56 -4.37
CA THR A 97 3.21 5.99 -4.83
C THR A 97 2.87 4.69 -4.09
N ASP A 98 1.64 4.20 -4.20
CA ASP A 98 1.24 2.98 -3.49
C ASP A 98 2.05 1.76 -3.98
N ASP A 99 2.41 1.71 -5.27
CA ASP A 99 3.26 0.64 -5.82
C ASP A 99 4.71 0.73 -5.37
N GLU A 100 5.25 1.94 -5.28
CA GLU A 100 6.60 2.16 -4.75
C GLU A 100 6.66 1.87 -3.25
N MET A 101 5.64 2.25 -2.49
CA MET A 101 5.49 1.90 -1.08
C MET A 101 5.44 0.38 -0.89
N ALA A 102 4.62 -0.33 -1.69
CA ALA A 102 4.54 -1.78 -1.65
C ALA A 102 5.90 -2.45 -1.94
N ASN A 103 6.66 -1.93 -2.91
CA ASN A 103 8.03 -2.39 -3.20
C ASN A 103 9.01 -2.08 -2.06
N ALA A 104 8.91 -0.89 -1.47
CA ALA A 104 9.77 -0.47 -0.37
C ALA A 104 9.54 -1.33 0.89
N THR A 105 8.28 -1.65 1.22
CA THR A 105 7.92 -2.50 2.36
C THR A 105 8.55 -3.91 2.26
N ILE A 106 8.63 -4.48 1.05
CA ILE A 106 9.26 -5.80 0.86
C ILE A 106 10.80 -5.73 0.78
N ASN A 107 11.34 -4.81 -0.01
CA ASN A 107 12.76 -4.80 -0.35
C ASN A 107 13.64 -4.12 0.71
N LEU A 108 13.11 -3.13 1.43
CA LEU A 108 13.89 -2.32 2.36
C LEU A 108 13.59 -2.62 3.82
N GLY A 109 12.55 -3.41 4.12
CA GLY A 109 12.18 -3.78 5.49
C GLY A 109 13.25 -4.53 6.29
N ASP A 110 14.26 -5.11 5.62
CA ASP A 110 15.40 -5.80 6.24
C ASP A 110 16.63 -4.92 6.48
N ASN A 111 16.68 -3.70 5.93
CA ASN A 111 17.87 -2.86 6.07
C ASN A 111 17.95 -2.29 7.49
N LEU A 112 19.06 -2.57 8.18
CA LEU A 112 19.22 -2.41 9.63
C LEU A 112 19.09 -0.98 10.17
N LYS A 113 19.19 0.07 9.34
CA LYS A 113 19.09 1.46 9.81
C LYS A 113 17.70 2.06 9.59
N ASP A 114 17.16 1.95 8.37
CA ASP A 114 15.93 2.65 7.97
C ASP A 114 14.78 1.69 7.62
N GLY A 115 15.02 0.37 7.61
CA GLY A 115 14.02 -0.63 7.19
C GLY A 115 12.76 -0.63 8.06
N LYS A 116 12.92 -0.36 9.37
CA LYS A 116 11.79 -0.22 10.29
C LYS A 116 10.88 0.96 9.93
N ASP A 117 11.42 2.03 9.35
CA ASP A 117 10.62 3.19 8.96
C ASP A 117 9.80 2.88 7.71
N TYR A 118 10.30 2.07 6.78
CA TYR A 118 9.52 1.57 5.65
C TYR A 118 8.41 0.60 6.08
N LEU A 119 8.63 -0.20 7.11
CA LEU A 119 7.58 -1.07 7.67
C LEU A 119 6.48 -0.24 8.37
N LYS A 120 6.87 0.80 9.13
CA LYS A 120 5.93 1.77 9.72
C LYS A 120 5.15 2.52 8.66
N ALA A 121 5.81 2.97 7.59
CA ALA A 121 5.17 3.63 6.47
C ALA A 121 4.19 2.69 5.74
N GLY A 122 4.58 1.42 5.53
CA GLY A 122 3.71 0.38 4.97
C GLY A 122 2.47 0.15 5.83
N LYS A 123 2.63 0.02 7.15
CA LYS A 123 1.51 -0.06 8.12
C LYS A 123 0.59 1.15 7.99
N ALA A 124 1.14 2.36 8.03
CA ALA A 124 0.36 3.59 7.92
C ALA A 124 -0.42 3.64 6.60
N ARG A 125 0.20 3.21 5.49
CA ARG A 125 -0.43 3.15 4.16
C ARG A 125 -1.58 2.15 4.13
N ILE A 126 -1.40 0.94 4.68
CA ILE A 126 -2.47 -0.07 4.75
C ILE A 126 -3.67 0.47 5.54
N LEU A 127 -3.43 1.04 6.72
CA LEU A 127 -4.51 1.55 7.58
C LEU A 127 -5.23 2.73 6.93
N TRP A 128 -4.50 3.67 6.33
CA TRP A 128 -5.10 4.81 5.63
C TRP A 128 -5.93 4.36 4.43
N LEU A 129 -5.38 3.51 3.54
CA LEU A 129 -6.14 2.99 2.40
C LEU A 129 -7.37 2.17 2.82
N SER A 130 -7.26 1.38 3.90
CA SER A 130 -8.38 0.60 4.45
C SER A 130 -9.51 1.50 4.95
N ASN A 131 -9.18 2.56 5.66
CA ASN A 131 -10.18 3.51 6.16
C ASN A 131 -10.79 4.30 5.00
N LEU A 132 -9.96 4.79 4.09
CA LEU A 132 -10.42 5.54 2.92
C LEU A 132 -11.37 4.71 2.05
N TYR A 133 -11.04 3.44 1.82
CA TYR A 133 -11.91 2.53 1.08
C TYR A 133 -13.28 2.40 1.76
N LYS A 134 -13.32 2.20 3.09
CA LYS A 134 -14.58 2.10 3.85
C LYS A 134 -15.40 3.39 3.82
N GLU A 135 -14.74 4.54 3.91
CA GLU A 135 -15.40 5.86 3.89
C GLU A 135 -15.99 6.21 2.51
N MET A 136 -15.44 5.63 1.45
CA MET A 136 -15.89 5.84 0.06
C MET A 136 -16.86 4.78 -0.44
N GLN A 137 -17.15 3.74 0.35
CA GLN A 137 -18.22 2.81 0.03
C GLN A 137 -19.58 3.50 0.20
N PRO A 138 -20.51 3.33 -0.76
CA PRO A 138 -21.86 3.90 -0.68
C PRO A 138 -22.71 3.30 0.44
#